data_AF-A0AB39MYP5-F1
#
_entry.id   AF-A0AB39MYP5-F1
#
_cell.length_a   1.000
_cell.length_b   1.000
_cell.length_c   1.000
_cell.angle_alpha   90.00
_cell.angle_beta   90.00
_cell.angle_gamma   90.00
#
_symmetry.space_group_name_H-M   'P 1'
#
loop_
_entity.id
_entity.type
_entity.pdbx_description
1 polymer ?
#
loop_
_entity_poly.entity_id
_entity_poly.type
_entity_poly.pdbx_seq_one_letter_code
_entity_poly.pdbx_strand_id
1 'polypeptide(L)'
;MPNGIPEYIHDAFERAERRTKRRVVGDLRQYINMDATRATVFDVLGGYVIEHDTEYNATFWEMAAETVFLAVGIRDSHKEPELSQEEIWNYVDNLAEFVNTAKCI
;
A
#
# COMPACT_ATOMS: atom_id res chain seq x y z
N MET A 1 -8.94 1.62 18.41
CA MET A 1 -8.16 1.89 17.19
C MET A 1 -7.08 0.81 17.12
N PRO A 2 -7.06 -0.06 16.10
CA PRO A 2 -5.97 -1.03 15.97
C PRO A 2 -4.68 -0.24 15.72
N ASN A 3 -3.69 -0.41 16.61
CA ASN A 3 -2.29 0.01 16.44
C ASN A 3 -2.01 1.51 16.19
N GLY A 4 -2.93 2.43 16.52
CA GLY A 4 -2.70 3.88 16.36
C GLY A 4 -2.97 4.42 14.96
N ILE A 5 -3.40 3.58 14.01
CA ILE A 5 -3.79 4.01 12.66
C ILE A 5 -5.23 4.58 12.70
N PRO A 6 -5.49 5.76 12.13
CA PRO A 6 -6.85 6.29 11.97
C PRO A 6 -7.77 5.33 11.19
N GLU A 7 -9.04 5.23 11.62
CA GLU A 7 -10.03 4.30 11.03
C GLU A 7 -10.22 4.51 9.52
N TYR A 8 -10.25 5.77 9.06
CA TYR A 8 -10.41 6.06 7.63
C TYR A 8 -9.24 5.57 6.75
N ILE A 9 -8.04 5.48 7.33
CA ILE A 9 -6.84 4.95 6.67
C ILE A 9 -6.90 3.44 6.66
N HIS A 10 -7.28 2.82 7.78
CA HIS A 10 -7.52 1.39 7.84
C HIS A 10 -8.55 0.94 6.79
N ASP A 11 -9.68 1.64 6.68
CA ASP A 11 -10.71 1.39 5.68
C ASP A 11 -10.18 1.58 4.24
N ALA A 12 -9.29 2.55 4.03
CA ALA A 12 -8.64 2.75 2.74
C ALA A 12 -7.76 1.57 2.36
N PHE A 13 -6.99 1.02 3.30
CA PHE A 13 -6.16 -0.17 3.06
C PHE A 13 -7.03 -1.39 2.74
N GLU A 14 -8.14 -1.58 3.44
CA GLU A 14 -9.07 -2.68 3.15
C GLU A 14 -9.79 -2.54 1.80
N ARG A 15 -10.11 -1.30 1.38
CA ARG A 15 -10.65 -1.06 0.03
C ARG A 15 -9.60 -1.36 -1.05
N ALA A 16 -8.35 -0.92 -0.83
CA ALA A 16 -7.24 -1.19 -1.72
C ALA A 16 -7.01 -2.69 -1.89
N GLU A 17 -6.93 -3.44 -0.80
CA GLU A 17 -6.77 -4.90 -0.82
C GLU A 17 -7.91 -5.58 -1.60
N ARG A 18 -9.18 -5.24 -1.31
CA ARG A 18 -10.34 -5.80 -2.02
C ARG A 18 -10.32 -5.46 -3.51
N ARG A 19 -9.79 -4.30 -3.88
CA ARG A 19 -9.64 -3.90 -5.28
C ARG A 19 -8.50 -4.69 -5.94
N THR A 20 -7.34 -4.82 -5.30
CA THR A 20 -6.23 -5.62 -5.80
C THR A 20 -6.64 -7.09 -5.97
N LYS A 21 -7.28 -7.71 -4.97
CA LYS A 21 -7.81 -9.08 -5.05
C LYS A 21 -8.80 -9.31 -6.21
N ARG A 22 -9.51 -8.25 -6.63
CA ARG A 22 -10.44 -8.24 -7.77
C ARG A 22 -9.79 -7.85 -9.10
N ARG A 23 -8.59 -7.27 -9.11
CA ARG A 23 -7.87 -6.85 -10.32
C ARG A 23 -6.78 -7.82 -10.73
N VAL A 24 -6.19 -8.54 -9.76
CA VAL A 24 -5.27 -9.67 -9.98
C VAL A 24 -6.06 -10.91 -10.46
N VAL A 25 -6.95 -10.72 -11.45
CA VAL A 25 -7.75 -11.78 -12.08
C VAL A 25 -6.95 -12.28 -13.27
N GLY A 26 -6.27 -13.41 -13.09
CA GLY A 26 -5.37 -14.05 -14.04
C GLY A 26 -4.30 -14.88 -13.32
N ASP A 27 -3.34 -15.40 -14.07
CA ASP A 27 -2.29 -16.35 -13.64
C ASP A 27 -1.45 -15.91 -12.43
N LEU A 28 -1.52 -14.66 -11.97
CA LEU A 28 -0.80 -14.15 -10.80
C LEU A 28 -1.42 -14.58 -9.45
N ARG A 29 -2.71 -14.93 -9.43
CA ARG A 29 -3.44 -15.24 -8.18
C ARG A 29 -2.93 -16.50 -7.46
N GLN A 30 -2.34 -17.42 -8.21
CA GLN A 30 -1.69 -18.64 -7.70
C GLN A 30 -0.27 -18.39 -7.17
N TYR A 31 0.32 -17.23 -7.48
CA TYR A 31 1.70 -16.91 -7.14
C TYR A 31 1.83 -15.85 -6.04
N ILE A 32 0.74 -15.22 -5.62
CA ILE A 32 0.77 -14.15 -4.60
C ILE A 32 0.10 -14.65 -3.32
N ASN A 33 0.87 -14.68 -2.23
CA ASN A 33 0.30 -14.92 -0.90
C ASN A 33 -0.35 -13.65 -0.34
N MET A 34 -1.63 -13.44 -0.65
CA MET A 34 -2.37 -12.24 -0.26
C MET A 34 -2.43 -11.98 1.25
N ASP A 35 -2.37 -13.01 2.08
CA ASP A 35 -2.41 -12.83 3.54
C ASP A 35 -1.06 -12.32 4.06
N ALA A 36 0.05 -12.85 3.53
CA ALA A 36 1.39 -12.33 3.82
C ALA A 36 1.55 -10.90 3.29
N THR A 37 1.10 -10.64 2.06
CA THR A 37 1.11 -9.29 1.49
C THR A 37 0.30 -8.31 2.34
N ARG A 38 -0.88 -8.72 2.84
CA ARG A 38 -1.70 -7.89 3.73
C ARG A 38 -0.92 -7.53 5.00
N ALA A 39 -0.27 -8.49 5.64
CA ALA A 39 0.51 -8.23 6.84
C ALA A 39 1.62 -7.20 6.58
N THR A 40 2.41 -7.36 5.53
CA THR A 40 3.49 -6.43 5.16
C THR A 40 2.95 -5.02 4.88
N VAL A 41 1.88 -4.90 4.10
CA VAL A 41 1.30 -3.58 3.77
C VAL A 41 0.79 -2.88 5.02
N PHE A 42 0.02 -3.57 5.86
CA PHE A 42 -0.56 -2.94 7.07
C PHE A 42 0.50 -2.56 8.09
N ASP A 43 1.56 -3.37 8.23
CA ASP A 43 2.65 -3.09 9.17
C ASP A 43 3.51 -1.91 8.69
N VAL A 44 4.04 -1.98 7.46
CA VAL A 44 4.99 -0.99 6.95
C VAL A 44 4.32 0.34 6.61
N LEU A 45 3.15 0.31 5.95
CA LEU A 45 2.42 1.54 5.63
C LEU A 45 1.77 2.14 6.88
N GLY A 46 1.36 1.29 7.84
CA GLY A 46 0.91 1.72 9.15
C GLY A 46 2.01 2.45 9.92
N GLY A 47 3.24 1.93 9.89
CA GLY A 47 4.43 2.58 10.45
C GLY A 47 4.66 3.96 9.83
N TYR A 48 4.58 4.08 8.51
CA TYR A 48 4.71 5.37 7.81
C TYR A 48 3.70 6.41 8.31
N VAL A 49 2.42 6.00 8.45
CA VAL A 49 1.34 6.89 8.94
C VAL A 49 1.63 7.39 10.35
N ILE A 50 2.13 6.53 11.22
CA ILE A 50 2.42 6.85 12.62
C ILE A 50 3.65 7.77 12.72
N GLU A 51 4.69 7.52 11.91
CA GLU A 51 5.96 8.23 11.99
C GLU A 51 5.92 9.61 11.33
N HIS A 52 5.19 9.77 10.23
CA HIS A 52 5.24 10.99 9.42
C HIS A 52 4.08 11.97 9.63
N ASP A 53 3.12 11.65 10.51
CA ASP A 53 1.95 12.49 10.87
C ASP A 53 1.38 13.27 9.68
N THR A 54 0.93 12.53 8.65
CA THR A 54 0.56 13.11 7.35
C THR A 54 -0.94 13.33 7.19
N GLU A 55 -1.33 14.50 6.69
CA GLU A 55 -2.75 14.90 6.51
C GLU A 55 -3.32 14.53 5.13
N TYR A 56 -3.02 13.33 4.63
CA TYR A 56 -3.60 12.86 3.36
C TYR A 56 -4.99 12.25 3.54
N ASN A 57 -5.87 12.45 2.56
CA ASN A 57 -7.23 11.92 2.60
C ASN A 57 -7.28 10.40 2.33
N ALA A 58 -8.45 9.79 2.56
CA ALA A 58 -8.65 8.35 2.36
C ALA A 58 -8.37 7.88 0.91
N THR A 59 -8.55 8.73 -0.10
CA THR A 59 -8.28 8.38 -1.51
C THR A 59 -6.78 8.24 -1.77
N PHE A 60 -5.96 9.12 -1.21
CA PHE A 60 -4.51 9.00 -1.28
C PHE A 60 -4.04 7.67 -0.68
N TRP A 61 -4.49 7.35 0.53
CA TRP A 61 -4.11 6.12 1.21
C TRP A 61 -4.59 4.86 0.50
N GLU A 62 -5.74 4.92 -0.16
CA GLU A 62 -6.22 3.81 -1.00
C GLU A 62 -5.29 3.60 -2.20
N MET A 63 -4.83 4.66 -2.86
CA MET A 63 -3.86 4.57 -3.97
C MET A 63 -2.48 4.10 -3.50
N ALA A 64 -2.00 4.62 -2.37
CA ALA A 64 -0.73 4.22 -1.79
C ALA A 64 -0.73 2.74 -1.45
N ALA A 65 -1.75 2.27 -0.72
CA ALA A 65 -1.89 0.86 -0.38
C ALA A 65 -2.03 -0.02 -1.63
N GLU A 66 -2.83 0.39 -2.62
CA GLU A 66 -2.98 -0.38 -3.88
C GLU A 66 -1.64 -0.53 -4.61
N THR A 67 -0.84 0.53 -4.66
CA THR A 67 0.51 0.51 -5.26
C THR A 67 1.42 -0.48 -4.54
N VAL A 68 1.46 -0.44 -3.20
CA VAL A 68 2.32 -1.34 -2.41
C VAL A 68 1.84 -2.79 -2.49
N PHE A 69 0.52 -3.04 -2.44
CA PHE A 69 -0.05 -4.37 -2.65
C PHE A 69 0.40 -4.98 -4.00
N LEU A 70 0.38 -4.18 -5.07
CA LEU A 70 0.84 -4.63 -6.38
C LEU A 70 2.35 -4.87 -6.41
N ALA A 71 3.14 -3.94 -5.85
CA ALA A 71 4.60 -4.06 -5.84
C ALA A 71 5.07 -5.31 -5.06
N VAL A 72 4.55 -5.52 -3.85
CA VAL A 72 4.83 -6.73 -3.05
C VAL A 72 4.38 -7.98 -3.79
N GLY A 73 3.17 -7.99 -4.34
CA GLY A 73 2.64 -9.14 -5.06
C GLY A 73 3.46 -9.50 -6.32
N ILE A 74 3.87 -8.52 -7.12
CA ILE A 74 4.73 -8.76 -8.29
C ILE A 74 6.07 -9.36 -7.84
N ARG A 75 6.67 -8.80 -6.78
CA ARG A 75 7.97 -9.24 -6.27
C ARG A 75 7.94 -10.68 -5.76
N ASP A 76 6.91 -11.00 -4.98
CA ASP A 76 6.63 -12.36 -4.50
C ASP A 76 6.48 -13.35 -5.68
N SER A 77 5.68 -12.96 -6.69
CA SER A 77 5.44 -13.82 -7.87
C SER A 77 6.71 -14.10 -8.69
N HIS A 78 7.69 -13.20 -8.65
CA HIS A 78 8.98 -13.33 -9.33
C HIS A 78 10.05 -13.99 -8.46
N LYS A 79 9.73 -14.35 -7.20
CA LYS A 79 10.69 -14.87 -6.20
C LYS A 79 11.86 -13.92 -5.96
N GLU A 80 11.61 -12.63 -6.07
CA GLU A 80 12.56 -11.59 -5.71
C GLU A 80 12.56 -11.38 -4.18
N PRO A 81 13.62 -10.76 -3.62
CA PRO A 81 13.65 -10.40 -2.21
C PRO A 81 12.47 -9.51 -1.82
N GLU A 82 12.00 -9.64 -0.57
CA GLU A 82 10.94 -8.78 -0.03
C GLU A 82 11.30 -7.29 -0.15
N LEU A 83 10.28 -6.45 -0.36
CA LEU A 83 10.45 -5.00 -0.32
C LEU A 83 10.86 -4.57 1.08
N SER A 84 11.95 -3.82 1.16
CA SER A 84 12.35 -3.16 2.39
C SER A 84 11.36 -2.06 2.79
N GLN A 85 11.36 -1.69 4.06
CA GLN A 85 10.59 -0.57 4.59
C GLN A 85 10.87 0.73 3.81
N GLU A 86 12.14 1.02 3.55
CA GLU A 86 12.58 2.20 2.81
C GLU A 86 12.04 2.22 1.38
N GLU A 87 12.04 1.10 0.66
CA GLU A 87 11.45 1.01 -0.68
C GLU A 87 9.94 1.29 -0.65
N ILE A 88 9.23 0.75 0.34
CA ILE A 88 7.79 0.98 0.49
C ILE A 88 7.50 2.45 0.79
N TRP A 89 8.27 3.07 1.69
CA TRP A 89 8.12 4.47 2.04
C TRP A 89 8.42 5.39 0.85
N ASN A 90 9.45 5.06 0.07
CA ASN A 90 9.74 5.76 -1.18
C ASN A 90 8.57 5.70 -2.17
N TYR A 91 7.80 4.60 -2.24
CA TYR A 91 6.58 4.59 -3.06
C TYR A 91 5.53 5.58 -2.57
N VAL A 92 5.37 5.73 -1.24
CA VAL A 92 4.45 6.70 -0.65
C VAL A 92 4.91 8.13 -0.92
N ASP A 93 6.19 8.42 -0.74
CA ASP A 93 6.78 9.75 -0.97
C ASP A 93 6.67 10.17 -2.44
N ASN A 94 7.01 9.27 -3.37
CA ASN A 94 6.89 9.53 -4.80
C ASN A 94 5.42 9.76 -5.22
N LEU A 95 4.48 9.02 -4.63
CA LEU A 95 3.05 9.24 -4.87
C LEU A 95 2.58 10.59 -4.29
N ALA A 96 3.05 10.95 -3.11
CA ALA A 96 2.77 12.24 -2.49
C ALA A 96 3.29 13.40 -3.36
N GLU A 97 4.53 13.32 -3.85
CA GLU A 97 5.11 14.30 -4.76
C GLU A 97 4.29 14.43 -6.05
N PHE A 98 3.91 13.31 -6.67
CA PHE A 98 3.08 13.29 -7.87
C PHE A 98 1.72 13.96 -7.62
N VAL A 99 1.01 13.58 -6.57
CA VAL A 99 -0.32 14.13 -6.25
C VAL A 99 -0.23 15.62 -5.91
N ASN A 100 0.80 16.04 -5.18
CA ASN A 100 0.99 17.45 -4.85
C ASN A 100 1.38 18.28 -6.08
N THR A 101 2.16 17.72 -7.01
CA THR A 101 2.47 18.36 -8.29
C THR A 101 1.23 18.49 -9.17
N ALA A 102 0.39 17.46 -9.24
CA ALA A 102 -0.86 17.48 -10.00
C ALA A 102 -1.90 18.47 -9.44
N LYS A 103 -1.88 18.76 -8.13
CA LYS A 103 -2.72 19.82 -7.52
C LYS A 103 -2.28 21.24 -7.90
N CYS A 104 -1.03 21.43 -8.33
CA CYS A 104 -0.46 22.72 -8.67
C CYS A 104 -0.69 23.12 -10.14
N ILE A 105 -1.38 22.29 -10.93
CA ILE A 105 -1.76 22.52 -12.34
C ILE A 105 -3.27 22.75 -12.41
#